data_AF-A0A7C3SXB0-F1
#
_entry.id   AF-A0A7C3SXB0-F1
#
_cell.length_a   1.000
_cell.length_b   1.000
_cell.length_c   1.000
_cell.angle_alpha   90.00
_cell.angle_beta   90.00
_cell.angle_gamma   90.00
#
_symmetry.space_group_name_H-M   'P 1'
#
loop_
_entity.id
_entity.type
_entity.pdbx_description
1 polymer ?
#
loop_
_entity_poly.entity_id
_entity_poly.type
_entity_poly.pdbx_seq_one_letter_code
_entity_poly.pdbx_strand_id
1 'polypeptide(L)'
;GPQVSTLYPEYLTDPYIIICPSDPSYSNMKKRLDDANGDLVRLCEWVDESYAYFGWVFDRLKPAAPANQFTIVSVLIALLGGSFDTSQLVPIQLAAALDGLYQANTGLVTAYVNHSDPTALMKVMDQDAPLPATWAGYGNGGGNTVYRLREGIERFLITDINNPAASNNAQSSVWIMLDTFSAGGAAGDLFNHIPGGCNVLYMDGHVEFIRYIPDPNVLDNDVPGTEPVISTVANMVSVIAAGSQ
;
A
#
# COMPACT_ATOMS: atom_id res chain seq x y z
N GLY A 1 3.29 1.64 -7.26
CA GLY A 1 2.12 1.50 -8.14
C GLY A 1 2.09 0.14 -8.79
N PRO A 2 1.13 -0.18 -9.68
CA PRO A 2 1.18 -1.42 -10.45
C PRO A 2 2.41 -1.46 -11.36
N GLN A 3 2.95 -2.66 -11.61
CA GLN A 3 4.06 -2.84 -12.55
C GLN A 3 3.57 -2.64 -13.99
N VAL A 4 3.88 -1.48 -14.57
CA VAL A 4 3.37 -1.08 -15.89
C VAL A 4 3.76 -2.06 -17.00
N SER A 5 4.98 -2.61 -16.94
CA SER A 5 5.48 -3.55 -17.96
C SER A 5 4.70 -4.87 -18.02
N THR A 6 3.86 -5.15 -17.02
CA THR A 6 3.03 -6.36 -16.97
C THR A 6 1.54 -6.08 -17.21
N LEU A 7 1.17 -4.83 -17.51
CA LEU A 7 -0.19 -4.47 -17.89
C LEU A 7 -0.37 -4.67 -19.40
N TYR A 8 -1.45 -5.36 -19.79
CA TYR A 8 -1.85 -5.38 -21.19
C TYR A 8 -2.37 -3.99 -21.58
N PRO A 9 -1.93 -3.40 -22.70
CA PRO A 9 -2.33 -2.06 -23.13
C PRO A 9 -3.85 -1.86 -23.18
N GLU A 10 -4.61 -2.91 -23.48
CA GLU A 10 -6.07 -2.88 -23.60
C GLU A 10 -6.78 -2.73 -22.25
N TYR A 11 -6.12 -3.01 -21.13
CA TYR A 11 -6.68 -2.80 -19.79
C TYR A 11 -6.46 -1.38 -19.25
N LEU A 12 -5.59 -0.59 -19.89
CA LEU A 12 -5.31 0.79 -19.51
C LEU A 12 -5.22 1.66 -20.77
N THR A 13 -6.34 1.80 -21.47
CA THR A 13 -6.41 2.52 -22.75
C THR A 13 -6.28 4.04 -22.61
N ASP A 14 -6.60 4.58 -21.43
CA ASP A 14 -6.42 5.99 -21.11
C ASP A 14 -5.34 6.14 -20.02
N PRO A 15 -4.13 6.63 -20.37
CA PRO A 15 -3.06 6.78 -19.39
C PRO A 15 -3.32 7.91 -18.39
N TYR A 16 -4.26 8.84 -18.63
CA TYR A 16 -4.55 9.91 -17.67
C TYR A 16 -5.29 9.42 -16.43
N ILE A 17 -5.87 8.21 -16.45
CA ILE A 17 -6.60 7.65 -15.30
C ILE A 17 -5.69 7.37 -14.09
N ILE A 18 -4.37 7.31 -14.28
CA ILE A 18 -3.41 7.14 -13.18
C ILE A 18 -3.21 8.42 -12.36
N ILE A 19 -3.76 9.55 -12.83
CA ILE A 19 -3.62 10.86 -12.18
C ILE A 19 -4.93 11.22 -11.50
N CYS A 20 -4.87 11.51 -10.20
CA CYS A 20 -6.01 12.10 -9.50
C CYS A 20 -6.13 13.59 -9.90
N PRO A 21 -7.29 14.08 -10.37
CA PRO A 21 -7.49 15.49 -10.71
C PRO A 21 -7.25 16.47 -9.55
N SER A 22 -7.36 15.96 -8.32
CA SER A 22 -7.15 16.74 -7.10
C SER A 22 -5.72 16.63 -6.55
N ASP A 23 -4.86 15.82 -7.17
CA ASP A 23 -3.45 15.71 -6.80
C ASP A 23 -2.73 17.07 -6.97
N PRO A 24 -2.02 17.57 -5.94
CA PRO A 24 -1.23 18.80 -6.05
C PRO A 24 -0.21 18.80 -7.20
N SER A 25 0.30 17.62 -7.57
CA SER A 25 1.22 17.39 -8.68
C SER A 25 0.54 17.16 -10.04
N TYR A 26 -0.80 17.22 -10.13
CA TYR A 26 -1.55 16.92 -11.36
C TYR A 26 -0.95 17.58 -12.61
N SER A 27 -0.63 18.88 -12.53
CA SER A 27 -0.09 19.62 -13.68
C SER A 27 1.29 19.12 -14.14
N ASN A 28 2.14 18.69 -13.19
CA ASN A 28 3.45 18.15 -13.48
C ASN A 28 3.32 16.77 -14.14
N MET A 29 2.47 15.91 -13.58
CA MET A 29 2.24 14.58 -14.10
C MET A 29 1.62 14.63 -15.49
N LYS A 30 0.60 15.47 -15.68
CA LYS A 30 -0.03 15.67 -16.99
C LYS A 30 0.99 16.07 -18.04
N LYS A 31 1.90 17.00 -17.70
CA LYS A 31 2.98 17.41 -18.60
C LYS A 31 3.91 16.24 -18.96
N ARG A 32 4.31 15.43 -17.97
CA ARG A 32 5.15 14.24 -18.22
C ARG A 32 4.46 13.26 -19.17
N LEU A 33 3.17 12.98 -18.98
CA LEU A 33 2.38 12.13 -19.88
C LEU A 33 2.32 12.69 -21.30
N ASP A 34 2.05 13.99 -21.44
CA ASP A 34 2.01 14.67 -22.74
C ASP A 34 3.38 14.55 -23.45
N ASP A 35 4.48 14.82 -22.73
CA ASP A 35 5.85 14.74 -23.24
C ASP A 35 6.28 13.30 -23.60
N ALA A 36 5.73 12.30 -22.90
CA ALA A 36 5.95 10.88 -23.17
C ALA A 36 4.98 10.29 -24.21
N ASN A 37 4.04 11.08 -24.74
CA ASN A 37 2.98 10.61 -25.63
C ASN A 37 2.18 9.42 -25.05
N GLY A 38 1.91 9.46 -23.74
CA GLY A 38 1.17 8.42 -23.02
C GLY A 38 1.95 7.12 -22.77
N ASP A 39 3.26 7.07 -23.04
CA ASP A 39 4.09 5.89 -22.76
C ASP A 39 4.35 5.71 -21.25
N LEU A 40 3.49 4.90 -20.62
CA LEU A 40 3.57 4.62 -19.19
C LEU A 40 4.80 3.79 -18.81
N VAL A 41 5.40 3.03 -19.74
CA VAL A 41 6.61 2.25 -19.43
C VAL A 41 7.78 3.20 -19.19
N ARG A 42 7.84 4.30 -19.94
CA ARG A 42 8.84 5.37 -19.73
C ARG A 42 8.59 6.20 -18.48
N LEU A 43 7.37 6.19 -17.96
CA LEU A 43 6.94 6.92 -16.78
C LEU A 43 6.64 6.00 -15.59
N CYS A 44 7.19 4.78 -15.60
CA CYS A 44 6.89 3.75 -14.62
C CYS A 44 7.22 4.17 -13.17
N GLU A 45 8.20 5.06 -13.01
CA GLU A 45 8.60 5.63 -11.71
C GLU A 45 7.56 6.57 -11.11
N TRP A 46 6.60 7.06 -11.91
CA TRP A 46 5.61 8.04 -11.47
C TRP A 46 4.18 7.48 -11.41
N VAL A 47 3.97 6.21 -11.77
CA VAL A 47 2.62 5.63 -11.89
C VAL A 47 1.84 5.57 -10.58
N ASP A 48 2.49 5.76 -9.44
CA ASP A 48 1.90 5.82 -8.09
C ASP A 48 1.88 7.20 -7.45
N GLU A 49 2.13 8.27 -8.20
CA GLU A 49 2.12 9.63 -7.64
C GLU A 49 0.75 9.96 -7.00
N SER A 50 -0.34 9.61 -7.68
CA SER A 50 -1.70 9.89 -7.20
C SER A 50 -2.36 8.75 -6.41
N TYR A 51 -1.89 7.51 -6.53
CA TYR A 51 -2.60 6.35 -5.97
C TYR A 51 -1.65 5.36 -5.31
N ALA A 52 -1.97 4.99 -4.08
CA ALA A 52 -1.28 3.94 -3.34
C ALA A 52 -1.83 2.57 -3.75
N TYR A 53 -0.97 1.73 -4.29
CA TYR A 53 -1.25 0.32 -4.58
C TYR A 53 -0.17 -0.56 -3.95
N PHE A 54 -0.56 -1.35 -2.97
CA PHE A 54 0.37 -2.23 -2.24
C PHE A 54 0.49 -3.60 -2.90
N GLY A 55 -0.59 -4.16 -3.45
CA GLY A 55 -0.57 -5.48 -4.09
C GLY A 55 -0.95 -6.66 -3.18
N TRP A 56 -1.19 -6.46 -1.89
CA TRP A 56 -1.64 -7.54 -1.00
C TRP A 56 -3.04 -7.28 -0.47
N VAL A 57 -3.71 -8.35 -0.04
CA VAL A 57 -5.00 -8.26 0.66
C VAL A 57 -4.72 -7.88 2.11
N PHE A 58 -5.20 -6.73 2.54
CA PHE A 58 -5.15 -6.31 3.94
C PHE A 58 -6.57 -6.20 4.50
N ASP A 59 -6.86 -6.98 5.53
CA ASP A 59 -8.18 -7.09 6.17
C ASP A 59 -8.12 -6.73 7.67
N ARG A 60 -6.93 -6.45 8.22
CA ARG A 60 -6.71 -6.25 9.67
C ARG A 60 -5.60 -5.22 9.93
N LEU A 61 -5.85 -3.97 9.60
CA LEU A 61 -4.92 -2.83 9.73
C LEU A 61 -5.04 -2.07 11.06
N LYS A 62 -6.12 -2.24 11.82
CA LYS A 62 -6.28 -1.61 13.15
C LYS A 62 -5.30 -2.10 14.21
N PRO A 63 -5.01 -3.42 14.34
CA PRO A 63 -3.99 -3.87 15.27
C PRO A 63 -2.64 -3.23 14.91
N ALA A 64 -2.07 -2.48 15.86
CA ALA A 64 -0.92 -1.64 15.62
C ALA A 64 0.19 -1.91 16.64
N ALA A 65 1.43 -1.60 16.25
CA ALA A 65 2.58 -1.68 17.13
C ALA A 65 3.58 -0.56 16.79
N PRO A 66 4.45 -0.16 17.74
CA PRO A 66 5.46 0.85 17.49
C PRO A 66 6.34 0.49 16.30
N ALA A 67 6.60 1.46 15.41
CA ALA A 67 7.32 1.22 14.17
C ALA A 67 8.74 0.66 14.37
N ASN A 68 9.38 0.99 15.50
CA ASN A 68 10.69 0.43 15.89
C ASN A 68 10.70 -1.08 16.16
N GLN A 69 9.54 -1.74 16.24
CA GLN A 69 9.45 -3.20 16.39
C GLN A 69 9.60 -3.95 15.05
N PHE A 70 9.56 -3.23 13.92
CA PHE A 70 9.65 -3.80 12.58
C PHE A 70 11.01 -3.51 11.95
N THR A 71 11.69 -4.56 11.49
CA THR A 71 13.05 -4.41 10.91
C THR A 71 13.01 -3.59 9.62
N ILE A 72 11.95 -3.77 8.83
CA ILE A 72 11.73 -3.14 7.55
C ILE A 72 11.63 -1.62 7.66
N VAL A 73 11.08 -1.09 8.76
CA VAL A 73 11.02 0.35 8.99
C VAL A 73 12.44 0.93 9.06
N SER A 74 13.34 0.25 9.78
CA SER A 74 14.74 0.68 9.88
C SER A 74 15.46 0.57 8.52
N VAL A 75 15.19 -0.49 7.76
CA VAL A 75 15.75 -0.69 6.41
C VAL A 75 15.27 0.39 5.46
N LEU A 76 13.97 0.68 5.44
CA LEU A 76 13.37 1.70 4.58
C LEU A 76 13.94 3.07 4.91
N ILE A 77 13.94 3.48 6.18
CA ILE A 77 14.53 4.77 6.60
C ILE A 77 15.98 4.90 6.12
N ALA A 78 16.78 3.84 6.28
CA ALA A 78 18.19 3.85 5.87
C ALA A 78 18.38 3.93 4.34
N LEU A 79 17.54 3.25 3.56
CA LEU A 79 17.61 3.25 2.10
C LEU A 79 17.06 4.53 1.46
N LEU A 80 16.05 5.11 2.11
CA LEU A 80 15.25 6.21 1.58
C LEU A 80 15.73 7.58 2.08
N GLY A 81 16.49 7.65 3.16
CA GLY A 81 17.15 8.90 3.58
C GLY A 81 16.26 9.89 4.36
N GLY A 82 15.12 9.44 4.87
CA GLY A 82 14.21 10.26 5.66
C GLY A 82 14.35 10.12 7.18
N SER A 83 13.48 10.81 7.92
CA SER A 83 13.37 10.69 9.37
C SER A 83 11.91 10.48 9.77
N PHE A 84 11.65 9.48 10.60
CA PHE A 84 10.32 9.14 11.10
C PHE A 84 10.39 8.90 12.61
N ASP A 85 9.39 9.36 13.36
CA ASP A 85 9.28 9.05 14.79
C ASP A 85 8.89 7.59 14.98
N THR A 86 9.89 6.73 15.15
CA THR A 86 9.71 5.28 15.25
C THR A 86 8.94 4.82 16.51
N SER A 87 8.58 5.74 17.41
CA SER A 87 7.66 5.45 18.53
C SER A 87 6.18 5.42 18.11
N GLN A 88 5.84 6.05 16.98
CA GLN A 88 4.48 6.04 16.43
C GLN A 88 4.05 4.64 15.99
N LEU A 89 2.75 4.39 16.10
CA LEU A 89 2.21 3.09 15.72
C LEU A 89 2.01 2.96 14.21
N VAL A 90 2.30 1.76 13.70
CA VAL A 90 2.03 1.34 12.32
C VAL A 90 1.20 0.05 12.33
N PRO A 91 0.46 -0.28 11.25
CA PRO A 91 -0.38 -1.47 11.19
C PRO A 91 0.49 -2.73 11.24
N ILE A 92 0.21 -3.62 12.19
CA ILE A 92 1.00 -4.86 12.35
C ILE A 92 0.96 -5.67 11.06
N GLN A 93 -0.23 -5.86 10.47
CA GLN A 93 -0.37 -6.70 9.28
C GLN A 93 0.46 -6.18 8.09
N LEU A 94 0.47 -4.86 7.86
CA LEU A 94 1.22 -4.24 6.77
C LEU A 94 2.73 -4.29 7.03
N ALA A 95 3.18 -3.85 8.21
CA ALA A 95 4.60 -3.81 8.52
C ALA A 95 5.22 -5.21 8.67
N ALA A 96 4.49 -6.17 9.27
CA ALA A 96 4.92 -7.56 9.39
C ALA A 96 4.97 -8.27 8.04
N ALA A 97 4.07 -7.96 7.09
CA ALA A 97 4.12 -8.51 5.75
C ALA A 97 5.40 -8.10 5.03
N LEU A 98 5.77 -6.82 5.09
CA LEU A 98 7.01 -6.33 4.49
C LEU A 98 8.26 -6.87 5.20
N ASP A 99 8.23 -7.00 6.53
CA ASP A 99 9.27 -7.68 7.31
C ASP A 99 9.46 -9.13 6.86
N GLY A 100 8.36 -9.86 6.70
CA GLY A 100 8.33 -11.24 6.25
C GLY A 100 8.94 -11.42 4.86
N LEU A 101 8.51 -10.59 3.90
CA LEU A 101 9.06 -10.56 2.54
C LEU A 101 10.56 -10.26 2.55
N TYR A 102 10.99 -9.25 3.32
CA TYR A 102 12.40 -8.90 3.47
C TYR A 102 13.23 -10.06 4.04
N GLN A 103 12.79 -10.66 5.16
CA GLN A 103 13.50 -11.74 5.84
C GLN A 103 13.61 -13.00 4.96
N ALA A 104 12.54 -13.34 4.25
CA ALA A 104 12.52 -14.49 3.34
C ALA A 104 13.40 -14.27 2.10
N ASN A 105 13.67 -13.02 1.71
CA ASN A 105 14.30 -12.67 0.44
C ASN A 105 15.55 -11.76 0.57
N THR A 106 16.25 -11.79 1.70
CA THR A 106 17.44 -10.95 1.96
C THR A 106 18.49 -10.99 0.83
N GLY A 107 18.69 -12.14 0.20
CA GLY A 107 19.60 -12.28 -0.95
C GLY A 107 19.15 -11.50 -2.19
N LEU A 108 17.84 -11.50 -2.50
CA LEU A 108 17.27 -10.74 -3.61
C LEU A 108 17.28 -9.23 -3.32
N VAL A 109 16.96 -8.84 -2.09
CA VAL A 109 17.05 -7.43 -1.67
C VAL A 109 18.49 -6.92 -1.77
N THR A 110 19.46 -7.71 -1.31
CA THR A 110 20.88 -7.38 -1.44
C THR A 110 21.32 -7.26 -2.91
N ALA A 111 20.83 -8.16 -3.77
CA ALA A 111 21.14 -8.11 -5.21
C ALA A 111 20.59 -6.84 -5.87
N TYR A 112 19.40 -6.40 -5.46
CA TYR A 112 18.83 -5.13 -5.92
C TYR A 112 19.64 -3.92 -5.44
N VAL A 113 19.91 -3.84 -4.13
CA VAL A 113 20.64 -2.71 -3.52
C VAL A 113 22.06 -2.58 -4.08
N ASN A 114 22.74 -3.70 -4.35
CA ASN A 114 24.07 -3.69 -4.95
C ASN A 114 24.04 -3.54 -6.49
N HIS A 115 22.88 -3.30 -7.07
CA HIS A 115 22.67 -3.19 -8.52
C HIS A 115 23.14 -4.41 -9.34
N SER A 116 23.21 -5.60 -8.74
CA SER A 116 23.61 -6.83 -9.42
C SER A 116 22.43 -7.53 -10.13
N ASP A 117 21.20 -7.32 -9.66
CA ASP A 117 19.97 -7.70 -10.35
C ASP A 117 18.90 -6.61 -10.14
N PRO A 118 18.68 -5.70 -11.11
CA PRO A 118 17.69 -4.63 -10.98
C PRO A 118 16.24 -5.15 -10.97
N THR A 119 16.01 -6.41 -11.32
CA THR A 119 14.67 -7.04 -11.31
C THR A 119 14.41 -7.84 -10.03
N ALA A 120 15.38 -7.94 -9.12
CA ALA A 120 15.30 -8.85 -7.98
C ALA A 120 14.11 -8.55 -7.06
N LEU A 121 13.77 -7.27 -6.83
CA LEU A 121 12.60 -6.91 -6.03
C LEU A 121 11.28 -7.31 -6.70
N MET A 122 11.18 -7.36 -8.03
CA MET A 122 9.97 -7.81 -8.70
C MET A 122 9.61 -9.25 -8.27
N LYS A 123 10.63 -10.11 -8.10
CA LYS A 123 10.45 -11.49 -7.63
C LYS A 123 10.01 -11.58 -6.17
N VAL A 124 10.34 -10.57 -5.35
CA VAL A 124 9.90 -10.48 -3.95
C VAL A 124 8.45 -10.01 -3.89
N MET A 125 8.11 -8.97 -4.65
CA MET A 125 6.77 -8.36 -4.68
C MET A 125 5.71 -9.24 -5.37
N ASP A 126 6.11 -10.35 -6.01
CA ASP A 126 5.24 -11.36 -6.63
C ASP A 126 4.92 -12.55 -5.69
N GLN A 127 5.27 -12.45 -4.40
CA GLN A 127 5.07 -13.52 -3.41
C GLN A 127 3.92 -13.19 -2.45
N ASP A 128 3.27 -14.25 -1.95
CA ASP A 128 2.53 -14.15 -0.68
C ASP A 128 3.52 -13.83 0.44
N ALA A 129 3.12 -13.02 1.42
CA ALA A 129 3.98 -12.52 2.49
C ALA A 129 3.83 -13.39 3.76
N PRO A 130 4.78 -14.29 4.07
CA PRO A 130 4.76 -15.04 5.32
C PRO A 130 5.12 -14.12 6.49
N LEU A 131 4.29 -14.05 7.54
CA LEU A 131 4.61 -13.22 8.69
C LEU A 131 5.72 -13.86 9.53
N PRO A 132 6.67 -13.07 10.09
CA PRO A 132 7.61 -13.56 11.09
C PRO A 132 6.89 -14.17 12.30
N ALA A 133 7.52 -15.14 12.97
CA ALA A 133 6.90 -15.87 14.08
C ALA A 133 6.39 -14.96 15.22
N THR A 134 7.06 -13.84 15.46
CA THR A 134 6.65 -12.81 16.44
C THR A 134 5.26 -12.22 16.14
N TRP A 135 4.86 -12.22 14.87
CA TRP A 135 3.60 -11.67 14.37
C TRP A 135 2.63 -12.77 13.89
N ALA A 136 2.79 -14.00 14.42
CA ALA A 136 1.84 -15.07 14.15
C ALA A 136 0.41 -14.66 14.56
N GLY A 137 -0.56 -15.00 13.72
CA GLY A 137 -1.97 -14.65 13.93
C GLY A 137 -2.37 -13.27 13.42
N TYR A 138 -1.45 -12.48 12.84
CA TYR A 138 -1.74 -11.17 12.24
C TYR A 138 -1.87 -11.19 10.71
N GLY A 139 -1.80 -12.36 10.07
CA GLY A 139 -2.11 -12.53 8.65
C GLY A 139 -3.60 -12.44 8.33
N ASN A 140 -3.96 -12.69 7.06
CA ASN A 140 -5.36 -12.66 6.62
C ASN A 140 -6.22 -13.65 7.41
N GLY A 141 -7.41 -13.22 7.82
CA GLY A 141 -8.33 -14.04 8.62
C GLY A 141 -7.78 -14.54 9.95
N GLY A 142 -6.67 -13.96 10.47
CA GLY A 142 -5.99 -14.47 11.66
C GLY A 142 -4.95 -15.57 11.39
N GLY A 143 -4.55 -15.77 10.14
CA GLY A 143 -3.49 -16.68 9.76
C GLY A 143 -2.08 -16.11 9.97
N ASN A 144 -1.10 -16.73 9.31
CA ASN A 144 0.32 -16.36 9.34
C ASN A 144 0.85 -15.90 7.97
N THR A 145 -0.06 -15.57 7.05
CA THR A 145 0.29 -15.14 5.70
C THR A 145 -0.62 -13.99 5.29
N VAL A 146 -0.04 -12.99 4.63
CA VAL A 146 -0.75 -11.95 3.89
C VAL A 146 -0.67 -12.30 2.40
N TYR A 147 -1.81 -12.51 1.76
CA TYR A 147 -1.88 -13.03 0.39
C TYR A 147 -1.76 -11.92 -0.65
N ARG A 148 -1.02 -12.19 -1.73
CA ARG A 148 -0.93 -11.32 -2.90
C ARG A 148 -2.28 -11.27 -3.61
N LEU A 149 -2.70 -10.06 -4.00
CA LEU A 149 -3.88 -9.86 -4.85
C LEU A 149 -3.76 -10.69 -6.13
N ARG A 150 -4.80 -11.49 -6.40
CA ARG A 150 -4.96 -12.32 -7.59
C ARG A 150 -6.43 -12.64 -7.79
N GLU A 151 -6.81 -13.10 -8.96
CA GLU A 151 -8.18 -13.52 -9.23
C GLU A 151 -8.63 -14.61 -8.25
N GLY A 152 -9.83 -14.42 -7.68
CA GLY A 152 -10.40 -15.34 -6.70
C GLY A 152 -9.76 -15.26 -5.31
N ILE A 153 -8.93 -14.26 -4.99
CA ILE A 153 -8.30 -14.15 -3.67
C ILE A 153 -9.30 -13.86 -2.55
N GLU A 154 -10.45 -13.26 -2.86
CA GLU A 154 -11.55 -13.03 -1.93
C GLU A 154 -12.05 -14.30 -1.24
N ARG A 155 -11.80 -15.48 -1.85
CA ARG A 155 -12.20 -16.78 -1.29
C ARG A 155 -11.59 -17.02 0.09
N PHE A 156 -10.43 -16.43 0.38
CA PHE A 156 -9.77 -16.56 1.67
C PHE A 156 -10.44 -15.71 2.77
N LEU A 157 -11.33 -14.79 2.38
CA LEU A 157 -12.15 -14.00 3.30
C LEU A 157 -13.58 -14.57 3.46
N ILE A 158 -13.93 -15.62 2.72
CA ILE A 158 -15.23 -16.29 2.85
C ILE A 158 -15.22 -17.15 4.12
N THR A 159 -15.98 -16.73 5.12
CA THR A 159 -16.15 -17.47 6.38
C THR A 159 -17.30 -18.48 6.33
N ASP A 160 -18.29 -18.29 5.44
CA ASP A 160 -19.39 -19.22 5.21
C ASP A 160 -19.43 -19.72 3.76
N ILE A 161 -18.92 -20.94 3.55
CA ILE A 161 -18.84 -21.59 2.24
C ILE A 161 -20.20 -22.02 1.68
N ASN A 162 -21.24 -22.09 2.51
CA ASN A 162 -22.57 -22.52 2.08
C ASN A 162 -23.43 -21.36 1.53
N ASN A 163 -22.93 -20.12 1.65
CA ASN A 163 -23.63 -18.95 1.13
C ASN A 163 -23.08 -18.57 -0.26
N PRO A 164 -23.85 -18.79 -1.35
CA PRO A 164 -23.40 -18.48 -2.71
C PRO A 164 -23.21 -16.98 -2.99
N ALA A 165 -23.74 -16.09 -2.13
CA ALA A 165 -23.48 -14.65 -2.21
C ALA A 165 -22.21 -14.21 -1.43
N ALA A 166 -21.57 -15.11 -0.69
CA ALA A 166 -20.43 -14.77 0.16
C ALA A 166 -19.21 -14.32 -0.65
N SER A 167 -19.02 -14.82 -1.87
CA SER A 167 -17.94 -14.35 -2.76
C SER A 167 -18.12 -12.89 -3.17
N ASN A 168 -19.32 -12.48 -3.56
CA ASN A 168 -19.58 -11.09 -3.96
C ASN A 168 -19.41 -10.14 -2.77
N ASN A 169 -19.94 -10.50 -1.59
CA ASN A 169 -19.75 -9.70 -0.37
C ASN A 169 -18.26 -9.62 0.03
N ALA A 170 -17.50 -10.69 -0.19
CA ALA A 170 -16.06 -10.68 0.09
C ALA A 170 -15.32 -9.74 -0.87
N GLN A 171 -15.63 -9.73 -2.18
CA GLN A 171 -15.01 -8.79 -3.12
C GLN A 171 -15.27 -7.32 -2.76
N SER A 172 -16.50 -6.98 -2.34
CA SER A 172 -16.85 -5.63 -1.90
C SER A 172 -16.17 -5.19 -0.59
N SER A 173 -15.45 -6.09 0.09
CA SER A 173 -14.67 -5.77 1.31
C SER A 173 -13.16 -5.72 1.08
N VAL A 174 -12.67 -6.21 -0.07
CA VAL A 174 -11.25 -6.19 -0.43
C VAL A 174 -10.95 -4.89 -1.14
N TRP A 175 -10.31 -3.96 -0.42
CA TRP A 175 -9.75 -2.76 -1.04
C TRP A 175 -8.47 -3.12 -1.81
N ILE A 176 -8.28 -2.47 -2.96
CA ILE A 176 -7.15 -2.70 -3.89
C ILE A 176 -6.18 -1.53 -3.88
N MET A 177 -6.73 -0.32 -4.02
CA MET A 177 -5.96 0.92 -4.15
C MET A 177 -6.77 2.07 -3.57
N LEU A 178 -6.08 3.15 -3.24
CA LEU A 178 -6.66 4.36 -2.69
C LEU A 178 -5.87 5.59 -3.11
N ASP A 179 -6.48 6.77 -2.98
CA ASP A 179 -5.76 8.03 -3.08
C ASP A 179 -4.54 8.01 -2.13
N THR A 180 -3.41 8.56 -2.59
CA THR A 180 -2.28 8.83 -1.69
C THR A 180 -2.75 9.78 -0.56
N PHE A 181 -2.27 9.48 0.66
CA PHE A 181 -2.52 10.27 1.87
C PHE A 181 -1.41 10.00 2.89
N SER A 182 -1.23 10.89 3.87
CA SER A 182 -0.23 10.72 4.92
C SER A 182 -0.76 11.13 6.28
N ALA A 183 0.01 10.82 7.33
CA ALA A 183 -0.16 11.52 8.59
C ALA A 183 0.18 13.00 8.35
N GLY A 184 -0.75 13.92 8.62
CA GLY A 184 -0.56 15.35 8.37
C GLY A 184 0.71 15.92 9.01
N GLY A 185 1.31 16.96 8.40
CA GLY A 185 2.61 17.52 8.79
C GLY A 185 3.50 17.78 7.57
N ALA A 186 4.80 17.49 7.64
CA ALA A 186 5.74 17.58 6.50
C ALA A 186 5.41 16.64 5.31
N ALA A 187 4.42 15.76 5.49
CA ALA A 187 3.86 14.91 4.44
C ALA A 187 2.42 15.34 4.05
N GLY A 188 1.88 16.44 4.62
CA GLY A 188 0.53 16.94 4.33
C GLY A 188 0.27 17.24 2.85
N ASP A 189 1.34 17.40 2.06
CA ASP A 189 1.30 17.54 0.60
C ASP A 189 0.91 16.23 -0.13
N LEU A 190 0.91 15.08 0.56
CA LEU A 190 0.47 13.80 0.03
C LEU A 190 -1.04 13.59 0.13
N PHE A 191 -1.82 14.54 0.68
CA PHE A 191 -3.28 14.47 0.59
C PHE A 191 -3.75 14.95 -0.77
N ASN A 192 -4.23 14.03 -1.60
CA ASN A 192 -4.94 14.43 -2.82
C ASN A 192 -6.25 15.13 -2.51
N HIS A 193 -6.83 14.95 -1.31
CA HIS A 193 -8.08 15.61 -0.90
C HIS A 193 -7.89 16.27 0.49
N ILE A 194 -7.71 17.60 0.51
CA ILE A 194 -7.67 18.40 1.74
C ILE A 194 -8.93 19.27 1.86
N PRO A 195 -9.61 19.29 3.03
CA PRO A 195 -9.49 18.37 4.15
C PRO A 195 -10.41 17.17 3.94
N GLY A 196 -9.84 15.98 3.73
CA GLY A 196 -10.50 14.77 4.16
C GLY A 196 -10.50 13.65 3.14
N GLY A 197 -10.16 12.48 3.67
CA GLY A 197 -10.50 11.19 3.10
C GLY A 197 -9.75 10.79 1.84
N CYS A 198 -10.03 9.56 1.44
CA CYS A 198 -9.52 8.95 0.22
C CYS A 198 -10.68 8.29 -0.49
N ASN A 199 -10.70 8.37 -1.81
CA ASN A 199 -11.39 7.41 -2.64
C ASN A 199 -10.65 6.07 -2.54
N VAL A 200 -11.39 4.99 -2.28
CA VAL A 200 -10.87 3.64 -2.14
C VAL A 200 -11.55 2.75 -3.17
N LEU A 201 -10.76 2.11 -4.04
CA LEU A 201 -11.22 1.14 -5.03
C LEU A 201 -11.24 -0.26 -4.42
N TYR A 202 -12.32 -1.00 -4.66
CA TYR A 202 -12.52 -2.37 -4.20
C TYR A 202 -12.46 -3.38 -5.35
N MET A 203 -12.36 -4.66 -4.99
CA MET A 203 -12.15 -5.77 -5.94
C MET A 203 -13.32 -6.02 -6.90
N ASP A 204 -14.54 -5.65 -6.52
CA ASP A 204 -15.72 -5.67 -7.40
C ASP A 204 -15.80 -4.46 -8.34
N GLY A 205 -14.82 -3.55 -8.28
CA GLY A 205 -14.72 -2.35 -9.11
C GLY A 205 -15.47 -1.13 -8.58
N HIS A 206 -16.13 -1.20 -7.42
CA HIS A 206 -16.75 -0.01 -6.83
C HIS A 206 -15.70 0.88 -6.16
N VAL A 207 -16.03 2.17 -6.04
CA VAL A 207 -15.23 3.15 -5.32
C VAL A 207 -16.08 3.75 -4.19
N GLU A 208 -15.52 3.80 -2.99
CA GLU A 208 -16.12 4.45 -1.83
C GLU A 208 -15.21 5.59 -1.35
N PHE A 209 -15.80 6.73 -1.01
CA PHE A 209 -15.08 7.79 -0.32
C PHE A 209 -15.09 7.56 1.18
N ILE A 210 -13.92 7.28 1.76
CA ILE A 210 -13.76 7.09 3.20
C ILE A 210 -13.14 8.35 3.80
N ARG A 211 -13.85 8.95 4.76
CA ARG A 211 -13.36 10.13 5.46
C ARG A 211 -12.24 9.77 6.44
N TYR A 212 -11.10 10.45 6.31
CA TYR A 212 -10.01 10.37 7.30
C TYR A 212 -10.47 11.00 8.62
N ILE A 213 -10.35 10.24 9.71
CA ILE A 213 -10.64 10.71 11.06
C ILE A 213 -9.31 10.97 11.77
N PRO A 214 -9.01 12.23 12.14
CA PRO A 214 -7.79 12.54 12.88
C PRO A 214 -7.72 11.74 14.18
N ASP A 215 -6.55 11.18 14.43
CA ASP A 215 -6.25 10.44 15.65
C ASP A 215 -5.68 11.39 16.70
N PRO A 216 -6.36 11.57 17.85
CA PRO A 216 -5.89 12.46 18.91
C PRO A 216 -4.64 11.93 19.63
N ASN A 217 -4.33 10.62 19.52
CA ASN A 217 -3.21 10.00 20.19
C ASN A 217 -2.59 8.85 19.37
N VAL A 218 -1.69 9.20 18.46
CA VAL A 218 -0.99 8.27 17.55
C VAL A 218 -0.04 7.27 18.23
N LEU A 219 0.00 7.25 19.57
CA LEU A 219 0.84 6.38 20.40
C LEU A 219 0.04 5.29 21.13
N ASP A 220 -1.29 5.27 20.98
CA ASP A 220 -2.14 4.23 21.56
C ASP A 220 -2.82 3.35 20.50
N ASN A 221 -3.42 2.25 20.95
CA ASN A 221 -4.07 1.27 20.07
C ASN A 221 -5.54 1.62 19.76
N ASP A 222 -6.04 2.79 20.17
CA ASP A 222 -7.38 3.25 19.84
C ASP A 222 -7.35 4.01 18.52
N VAL A 223 -7.33 3.27 17.42
CA VAL A 223 -7.21 3.84 16.07
C VAL A 223 -8.60 4.20 15.51
N PRO A 224 -8.97 5.49 15.44
CA PRO A 224 -10.28 5.90 14.95
C PRO A 224 -10.37 5.78 13.43
N GLY A 225 -11.61 5.77 12.92
CA GLY A 225 -11.89 5.73 11.49
C GLY A 225 -12.10 4.32 10.93
N THR A 226 -12.16 4.28 9.60
CA THR A 226 -12.51 3.08 8.80
C THR A 226 -11.30 2.68 7.96
N GLU A 227 -10.94 1.40 7.99
CA GLU A 227 -9.84 0.85 7.19
C GLU A 227 -10.16 0.94 5.68
N PRO A 228 -9.16 1.18 4.82
CA PRO A 228 -7.75 1.40 5.10
C PRO A 228 -7.36 2.86 5.47
N VAL A 229 -8.31 3.79 5.52
CA VAL A 229 -8.05 5.23 5.70
C VAL A 229 -7.99 5.60 7.19
N ILE A 230 -6.89 5.18 7.83
CA ILE A 230 -6.63 5.36 9.28
C ILE A 230 -5.22 5.90 9.54
N SER A 231 -5.00 6.48 10.73
CA SER A 231 -3.74 7.14 11.12
C SER A 231 -2.51 6.25 11.01
N THR A 232 -2.62 4.99 11.42
CA THR A 232 -1.51 4.03 11.40
C THR A 232 -1.06 3.70 9.97
N VAL A 233 -2.00 3.52 9.03
CA VAL A 233 -1.67 3.34 7.60
C VAL A 233 -1.00 4.59 7.07
N ALA A 234 -1.49 5.77 7.44
CA ALA A 234 -0.92 7.05 7.07
C ALA A 234 0.55 7.19 7.58
N ASN A 235 0.84 6.73 8.79
CA ASN A 235 2.20 6.67 9.34
C ASN A 235 3.10 5.75 8.51
N MET A 236 2.61 4.57 8.12
CA MET A 236 3.38 3.63 7.30
C MET A 236 3.64 4.18 5.90
N VAL A 237 2.65 4.86 5.28
CA VAL A 237 2.86 5.57 4.01
C VAL A 237 3.92 6.64 4.17
N SER A 238 3.93 7.40 5.27
CA SER A 238 5.00 8.36 5.54
C SER A 238 6.39 7.71 5.64
N VAL A 239 6.51 6.51 6.23
CA VAL A 239 7.80 5.76 6.26
C VAL A 239 8.26 5.38 4.85
N ILE A 240 7.34 4.93 3.99
CA ILE A 240 7.63 4.51 2.61
C ILE A 240 7.91 5.71 1.71
N ALA A 241 7.18 6.81 1.91
CA ALA A 241 7.34 8.07 1.17
C ALA A 241 8.52 8.92 1.68
N ALA A 242 9.12 8.56 2.82
CA ALA A 242 10.25 9.31 3.40
C ALA A 242 11.48 9.38 2.48
N GLY A 243 11.55 8.59 1.39
CA GLY A 243 12.63 8.66 0.39
C GLY A 243 12.28 9.29 -0.93
N SER A 244 11.10 9.89 -1.04
CA SER A 244 10.74 10.75 -2.17
C SER A 244 10.93 12.24 -1.86
N GLN A 245 11.56 12.60 -0.72
CA GLN A 245 11.92 13.98 -0.35
C GLN A 245 13.39 14.29 -0.62
#